data_AF-A0A3B1D8K5-F1
#
_entry.id   AF-A0A3B1D8K5-F1
#
_cell.length_a   1.000
_cell.length_b   1.000
_cell.length_c   1.000
_cell.angle_alpha   90.00
_cell.angle_beta   90.00
_cell.angle_gamma   90.00
#
_symmetry.space_group_name_H-M   'P 1'
#
loop_
_entity.id
_entity.type
_entity.pdbx_description
1 polymer ?
#
loop_
_entity_poly.entity_id
_entity_poly.type
_entity_poly.pdbx_seq_one_letter_code
_entity_poly.pdbx_strand_id
1 'polypeptide(L)'
;MGVKRSIKMIGFSGLVLLLMVSQSRAMGLSDFFDAGSAYLTHIIAHETGHNTMANMAGGRDVQMDFFQQKNGSFFAGVTSVGEIDRESVLPFRAAGLVASNYTFDLALSSYRAQPSTYNKSLLFFSGTDFLWYSVWSFYIKGSRDPGYDPVGISQETGLSSETIVSAALVQTALNAFRIYSGHDSYIPYISVENERMNMGVRVRF
;
A
#
# COMPACT_ATOMS: atom_id res chain seq x y z
N MET A 1 -28.16 2.36 -18.34
CA MET A 1 -27.38 1.36 -17.58
C MET A 1 -26.65 1.97 -16.35
N GLY A 2 -27.26 2.91 -15.60
CA GLY A 2 -26.55 3.66 -14.55
C GLY A 2 -26.78 3.23 -13.10
N VAL A 3 -27.89 2.55 -12.79
CA VAL A 3 -28.33 2.38 -11.39
C VAL A 3 -27.70 1.15 -10.70
N LYS A 4 -27.36 0.09 -11.45
CA LYS A 4 -26.80 -1.15 -10.89
C LYS A 4 -25.32 -1.04 -10.46
N ARG A 5 -24.55 -0.06 -10.97
CA ARG A 5 -23.15 0.18 -10.55
C ARG A 5 -23.04 0.91 -9.21
N SER A 6 -23.94 1.87 -8.93
CA SER A 6 -23.91 2.62 -7.66
C SER A 6 -24.22 1.76 -6.43
N ILE A 7 -25.12 0.80 -6.54
CA ILE A 7 -25.53 -0.04 -5.39
C ILE A 7 -24.37 -0.95 -4.92
N LYS A 8 -23.49 -1.40 -5.84
CA LYS A 8 -22.31 -2.19 -5.48
C LYS A 8 -21.23 -1.37 -4.76
N MET A 9 -21.04 -0.10 -5.13
CA MET A 9 -20.11 0.79 -4.41
C MET A 9 -20.64 1.18 -3.03
N ILE A 10 -21.94 1.42 -2.87
CA ILE A 10 -22.53 1.79 -1.58
C ILE A 10 -22.42 0.63 -0.57
N GLY A 11 -22.61 -0.62 -1.02
CA GLY A 11 -22.41 -1.81 -0.18
C GLY A 11 -20.94 -2.02 0.23
N PHE A 12 -20.00 -1.73 -0.67
CA PHE A 12 -18.57 -1.88 -0.41
C PHE A 12 -18.03 -0.79 0.54
N SER A 13 -18.38 0.47 0.30
CA SER A 13 -18.04 1.59 1.18
C SER A 13 -18.73 1.46 2.55
N GLY A 14 -19.95 0.92 2.58
CA GLY A 14 -20.68 0.62 3.82
C GLY A 14 -19.99 -0.44 4.68
N LEU A 15 -19.43 -1.50 4.07
CA LEU A 15 -18.67 -2.54 4.78
C LEU A 15 -17.33 -2.00 5.31
N VAL A 16 -16.63 -1.18 4.52
CA VAL A 16 -15.39 -0.52 4.96
C VAL A 16 -15.68 0.45 6.10
N LEU A 17 -16.74 1.27 6.02
CA LEU A 17 -17.16 2.13 7.13
C LEU A 17 -17.57 1.33 8.37
N LEU A 18 -18.32 0.23 8.21
CA LEU A 18 -18.75 -0.60 9.34
C LEU A 18 -17.55 -1.24 10.07
N LEU A 19 -16.52 -1.63 9.32
CA LEU A 19 -15.27 -2.15 9.89
C LEU A 19 -14.48 -1.05 10.64
N MET A 20 -14.60 0.22 10.24
CA MET A 20 -13.93 1.35 10.90
C MET A 20 -14.69 1.90 12.12
N VAL A 21 -16.02 1.78 12.19
CA VAL A 21 -16.86 2.52 13.15
C VAL A 21 -17.01 1.85 14.53
N SER A 22 -16.52 0.63 14.75
CA SER A 22 -16.76 -0.11 16.01
C SER A 22 -15.88 0.27 17.22
N GLN A 23 -15.07 1.33 17.15
CA GLN A 23 -14.14 1.73 18.23
C GLN A 23 -14.15 3.24 18.49
N SER A 24 -15.31 3.87 18.62
CA SER A 24 -15.39 5.29 19.02
C SER A 24 -15.14 5.46 20.52
N ARG A 25 -13.88 5.39 20.94
CA ARG A 25 -13.39 6.08 22.15
C ARG A 25 -12.89 7.46 21.71
N ALA A 26 -13.10 8.49 22.52
CA ALA A 26 -12.58 9.82 22.23
C ALA A 26 -11.05 9.74 22.08
N MET A 27 -10.53 10.02 20.88
CA MET A 27 -9.09 10.06 20.63
C MET A 27 -8.47 11.17 21.47
N GLY A 28 -7.47 10.83 22.28
CA GLY A 28 -6.66 11.80 23.00
C GLY A 28 -5.64 12.48 22.08
N LEU A 29 -5.01 13.54 22.56
CA LEU A 29 -3.92 14.21 21.83
C LEU A 29 -2.75 13.24 21.54
N SER A 30 -2.45 12.33 22.46
CA SER A 30 -1.44 11.28 22.26
C SER A 30 -1.79 10.35 21.10
N ASP A 31 -3.07 9.99 20.95
CA ASP A 31 -3.54 9.13 19.87
C ASP A 31 -3.35 9.77 18.48
N PHE A 32 -3.49 11.11 18.41
CA PHE A 32 -3.21 11.87 17.19
C PHE A 32 -1.73 11.81 16.81
N PHE A 33 -0.82 12.04 17.77
CA PHE A 33 0.62 11.97 17.52
C PHE A 33 1.09 10.55 17.20
N ASP A 34 0.51 9.53 17.84
CA ASP A 34 0.79 8.13 17.55
C ASP A 34 0.37 7.76 16.13
N ALA A 35 -0.84 8.15 15.73
CA ALA A 35 -1.33 7.90 14.37
C ALA A 35 -0.51 8.64 13.31
N GLY A 36 -0.16 9.91 13.58
CA GLY A 36 0.71 10.69 12.69
C GLY A 36 2.10 10.07 12.56
N SER A 37 2.70 9.64 13.67
CA SER A 37 4.02 8.99 13.66
C SER A 37 3.98 7.64 12.93
N ALA A 38 2.89 6.87 13.07
CA ALA A 38 2.68 5.65 12.34
C ALA A 38 2.55 5.89 10.83
N TYR A 39 1.86 6.95 10.42
CA TYR A 39 1.77 7.36 9.01
C TYR A 39 3.14 7.73 8.44
N LEU A 40 3.93 8.52 9.17
CA LEU A 40 5.30 8.87 8.75
C LEU A 40 6.20 7.64 8.65
N THR A 41 6.11 6.73 9.63
CA THR A 41 6.85 5.46 9.60
C THR A 41 6.52 4.66 8.34
N HIS A 42 5.23 4.54 8.04
CA HIS A 42 4.75 3.85 6.85
C HIS A 42 5.32 4.46 5.56
N ILE A 43 5.19 5.78 5.37
CA ILE A 43 5.70 6.43 4.15
C ILE A 43 7.21 6.31 4.04
N ILE A 44 7.96 6.51 5.13
CA ILE A 44 9.42 6.37 5.10
C ILE A 44 9.81 4.95 4.72
N ALA A 45 9.15 3.93 5.29
CA ALA A 45 9.43 2.54 4.94
C ALA A 45 9.09 2.24 3.47
N HIS A 46 7.95 2.72 2.99
CA HIS A 46 7.51 2.60 1.59
C HIS A 46 8.55 3.19 0.63
N GLU A 47 8.94 4.46 0.83
CA GLU A 47 9.92 5.14 -0.02
C GLU A 47 11.33 4.53 0.10
N THR A 48 11.70 4.05 1.29
CA THR A 48 12.95 3.30 1.48
C THR A 48 12.97 2.03 0.64
N GLY A 49 11.82 1.39 0.43
CA GLY A 49 11.68 0.27 -0.50
C GLY A 49 12.09 0.65 -1.91
N HIS A 50 11.51 1.73 -2.47
CA HIS A 50 11.88 2.25 -3.78
C HIS A 50 13.35 2.64 -3.88
N ASN A 51 13.86 3.37 -2.88
CA ASN A 51 15.24 3.81 -2.85
C ASN A 51 16.22 2.62 -2.83
N THR A 52 15.93 1.61 -2.00
CA THR A 52 16.75 0.39 -1.91
C THR A 52 16.78 -0.35 -3.24
N MET A 53 15.60 -0.56 -3.86
CA MET A 53 15.52 -1.28 -5.14
C MET A 53 16.20 -0.51 -6.28
N ALA A 54 16.06 0.81 -6.33
CA ALA A 54 16.73 1.63 -7.33
C ALA A 54 18.26 1.55 -7.20
N ASN A 55 18.79 1.64 -5.98
CA ASN A 55 20.23 1.53 -5.74
C ASN A 55 20.77 0.13 -6.02
N MET A 56 20.05 -0.92 -5.62
CA MET A 56 20.44 -2.31 -5.91
C MET A 56 20.48 -2.61 -7.42
N ALA A 57 19.62 -1.95 -8.19
CA ALA A 57 19.58 -2.03 -9.64
C ALA A 57 20.63 -1.15 -10.36
N GLY A 58 21.53 -0.50 -9.62
CA GLY A 58 22.53 0.41 -10.20
C GLY A 58 21.95 1.71 -10.75
N GLY A 59 20.77 2.12 -10.28
CA GLY A 59 20.11 3.34 -10.72
C GLY A 59 20.93 4.60 -10.45
N ARG A 60 20.84 5.58 -11.35
CA ARG A 60 21.51 6.88 -11.23
C ARG A 60 20.54 7.98 -10.81
N ASP A 61 21.07 8.98 -10.12
CA ASP A 61 20.31 10.13 -9.63
C ASP A 61 19.09 9.72 -8.79
N VAL A 62 19.27 8.72 -7.92
CA VAL A 62 18.21 8.25 -7.01
C VAL A 62 18.00 9.29 -5.92
N GLN A 63 16.81 9.89 -5.88
CA GLN A 63 16.43 10.88 -4.88
C GLN A 63 15.14 10.47 -4.19
N MET A 64 15.13 10.54 -2.86
CA MET A 64 13.96 10.29 -2.03
C MET A 64 13.56 11.60 -1.36
N ASP A 65 12.39 12.10 -1.68
CA ASP A 65 11.86 13.35 -1.16
C ASP A 65 10.53 13.13 -0.44
N PHE A 66 10.26 13.97 0.55
CA PHE A 66 9.00 13.94 1.30
C PHE A 66 8.32 15.31 1.21
N PHE A 67 6.98 15.30 1.32
CA PHE A 67 6.14 16.50 1.33
C PHE A 67 6.35 17.42 0.11
N GLN A 68 6.43 16.83 -1.09
CA GLN A 68 6.69 17.55 -2.33
C GLN A 68 5.40 17.97 -3.03
N GLN A 69 5.44 19.11 -3.72
CA GLN A 69 4.40 19.51 -4.65
C GLN A 69 4.96 19.52 -6.07
N LYS A 70 4.46 18.63 -6.93
CA LYS A 70 4.90 18.49 -8.32
C LYS A 70 3.69 18.53 -9.25
N ASN A 71 3.73 19.40 -10.26
CA ASN A 71 2.66 19.57 -11.24
C ASN A 71 1.27 19.77 -10.60
N GLY A 72 1.20 20.55 -9.51
CA GLY A 72 -0.03 20.82 -8.78
C GLY A 72 -0.57 19.65 -7.94
N SER A 73 0.18 18.54 -7.84
CA SER A 73 -0.16 17.39 -6.99
C SER A 73 0.78 17.32 -5.80
N PHE A 74 0.22 17.00 -4.64
CA PHE A 74 0.98 16.78 -3.41
C PHE A 74 1.37 15.31 -3.28
N PHE A 75 2.63 15.07 -2.91
CA PHE A 75 3.21 13.75 -2.68
C PHE A 75 3.76 13.71 -1.25
N ALA A 76 3.23 12.81 -0.42
CA ALA A 76 3.70 12.66 0.95
C ALA A 76 5.11 12.05 0.99
N GLY A 77 5.38 11.11 0.10
CA GLY A 77 6.71 10.59 -0.25
C GLY A 77 6.79 10.44 -1.77
N VAL A 78 8.00 10.59 -2.32
CA VAL A 78 8.30 10.26 -3.70
C VAL A 78 9.76 9.87 -3.83
N THR A 79 10.00 8.72 -4.42
CA THR A 79 11.34 8.32 -4.87
C THR A 79 11.42 8.45 -6.38
N SER A 80 12.43 9.17 -6.85
CA SER A 80 12.74 9.33 -8.27
C SER A 80 14.09 8.70 -8.59
N VAL A 81 14.22 8.25 -9.83
CA VAL A 81 15.45 7.69 -10.39
C VAL A 81 15.58 8.21 -11.82
N GLY A 82 16.76 8.72 -12.18
CA GLY A 82 17.02 9.28 -13.50
C GLY A 82 17.19 8.20 -14.56
N GLU A 83 18.10 7.26 -14.30
CA GLU A 83 18.34 6.10 -15.17
C GLU A 83 18.28 4.82 -14.33
N ILE A 84 17.58 3.80 -14.84
CA ILE A 84 17.54 2.46 -14.25
C ILE A 84 17.40 1.43 -15.39
N ASP A 85 18.00 0.26 -15.23
CA ASP A 85 17.89 -0.82 -16.21
C ASP A 85 16.42 -1.21 -16.43
N ARG A 86 16.07 -1.51 -17.69
CA ARG A 86 14.70 -1.81 -18.11
C ARG A 86 14.06 -2.92 -17.26
N GLU A 87 14.81 -3.97 -17.00
CA GLU A 87 14.40 -5.14 -16.23
C GLU A 87 14.12 -4.82 -14.75
N SER A 88 14.64 -3.69 -14.26
CA SER A 88 14.53 -3.22 -12.88
C SER A 88 13.41 -2.18 -12.68
N VAL A 89 12.74 -1.75 -13.75
CA VAL A 89 11.64 -0.78 -13.65
C VAL A 89 10.47 -1.36 -12.87
N LEU A 90 10.00 -2.57 -13.18
CA LEU A 90 8.90 -3.20 -12.45
C LEU A 90 9.26 -3.47 -10.96
N PRO A 91 10.44 -4.04 -10.63
CA PRO A 91 10.92 -4.15 -9.25
C PRO A 91 10.92 -2.81 -8.51
N PHE A 92 11.40 -1.75 -9.16
CA PHE A 92 11.36 -0.41 -8.60
C PHE A 92 9.93 0.06 -8.34
N ARG A 93 9.00 -0.07 -9.30
CA ARG A 93 7.59 0.36 -9.12
C ARG A 93 6.84 -0.43 -8.05
N ALA A 94 7.17 -1.70 -7.88
CA ALA A 94 6.52 -2.54 -6.88
C ALA A 94 7.22 -2.51 -5.50
N ALA A 95 8.34 -1.80 -5.36
CA ALA A 95 9.17 -1.82 -4.17
C ALA A 95 8.47 -1.26 -2.92
N GLY A 96 7.75 -0.13 -3.07
CA GLY A 96 6.99 0.45 -1.96
C GLY A 96 5.93 -0.49 -1.41
N LEU A 97 5.22 -1.19 -2.30
CA LEU A 97 4.26 -2.24 -1.93
C LEU A 97 4.91 -3.42 -1.19
N VAL A 98 6.09 -3.86 -1.62
CA VAL A 98 6.85 -4.91 -0.91
C VAL A 98 7.24 -4.42 0.49
N ALA A 99 7.75 -3.19 0.61
CA ALA A 99 8.11 -2.60 1.90
C ALA A 99 6.88 -2.40 2.82
N SER A 100 5.74 -2.00 2.28
CA SER A 100 4.46 -1.91 3.01
C SER A 100 4.05 -3.27 3.58
N ASN A 101 4.22 -4.36 2.83
CA ASN A 101 3.93 -5.71 3.33
C ASN A 101 4.86 -6.13 4.48
N TYR A 102 6.16 -5.87 4.38
CA TYR A 102 7.08 -6.13 5.50
C TYR A 102 6.74 -5.28 6.73
N THR A 103 6.39 -4.01 6.51
CA THR A 103 5.96 -3.09 7.58
C THR A 103 4.70 -3.61 8.26
N PHE A 104 3.74 -4.14 7.50
CA PHE A 104 2.54 -4.77 8.05
C PHE A 104 2.87 -5.97 8.93
N ASP A 105 3.74 -6.88 8.49
CA ASP A 105 4.11 -8.06 9.28
C ASP A 105 4.80 -7.70 10.60
N LEU A 106 5.68 -6.69 10.58
CA LEU A 106 6.30 -6.14 11.79
C LEU A 106 5.26 -5.48 12.70
N ALA A 107 4.37 -4.68 12.14
CA ALA A 107 3.29 -4.01 12.88
C ALA A 107 2.31 -5.02 13.50
N LEU A 108 2.00 -6.12 12.81
CA LEU A 108 1.13 -7.19 13.31
C LEU A 108 1.75 -7.93 14.49
N SER A 109 3.03 -8.26 14.39
CA SER A 109 3.78 -8.87 15.50
C SER A 109 3.82 -7.93 16.71
N SER A 110 4.15 -6.66 16.49
CA SER A 110 4.19 -5.62 17.53
C SER A 110 2.82 -5.39 18.17
N TYR A 111 1.76 -5.31 17.36
CA TYR A 111 0.38 -5.16 17.82
C TYR A 111 -0.07 -6.32 18.71
N ARG A 112 0.25 -7.56 18.33
CA ARG A 112 -0.12 -8.76 19.11
C ARG A 112 0.63 -8.84 20.43
N ALA A 113 1.88 -8.37 20.47
CA ALA A 113 2.66 -8.28 21.71
C ALA A 113 2.17 -7.15 22.63
N GLN A 114 1.91 -5.97 22.06
CA GLN A 114 1.47 -4.79 22.80
C GLN A 114 0.56 -3.90 21.91
N PRO A 115 -0.76 -4.02 22.04
CA PRO A 115 -1.69 -3.18 21.29
C PRO A 115 -1.57 -1.71 21.69
N SER A 116 -1.20 -0.85 20.75
CA SER A 116 -1.12 0.62 20.93
C SER A 116 -1.81 1.33 19.77
N THR A 117 -2.12 2.62 19.93
CA THR A 117 -2.66 3.44 18.83
C THR A 117 -1.67 3.51 17.68
N TYR A 118 -0.37 3.63 17.97
CA TYR A 118 0.68 3.58 16.95
C TYR A 118 0.64 2.26 16.15
N ASN A 119 0.66 1.10 16.81
CA ASN A 119 0.67 -0.21 16.13
C ASN A 119 -0.61 -0.46 15.33
N LYS A 120 -1.77 -0.06 15.86
CA LYS A 120 -3.06 -0.14 15.13
C LYS A 120 -3.06 0.74 13.89
N SER A 121 -2.53 1.96 14.01
CA SER A 121 -2.46 2.91 12.90
C SER A 121 -1.46 2.43 11.84
N LEU A 122 -0.31 1.89 12.26
CA LEU A 122 0.69 1.36 11.36
C LEU A 122 0.15 0.15 10.59
N LEU A 123 -0.59 -0.75 11.25
CA LEU A 123 -1.33 -1.84 10.61
C LEU A 123 -2.33 -1.33 9.56
N PHE A 124 -3.06 -0.27 9.88
CA PHE A 124 -4.02 0.33 8.96
C PHE A 124 -3.33 0.88 7.71
N PHE A 125 -2.32 1.75 7.88
CA PHE A 125 -1.63 2.36 6.75
C PHE A 125 -0.93 1.30 5.89
N SER A 126 -0.09 0.45 6.49
CA SER A 126 0.66 -0.58 5.75
C SER A 126 -0.23 -1.66 5.13
N GLY A 127 -1.35 -2.03 5.78
CA GLY A 127 -2.25 -3.07 5.29
C GLY A 127 -3.25 -2.62 4.22
N THR A 128 -3.44 -1.31 4.05
CA THR A 128 -4.39 -0.73 3.08
C THR A 128 -3.74 0.17 2.03
N ASP A 129 -2.44 0.44 2.16
CA ASP A 129 -1.64 1.31 1.29
C ASP A 129 -1.92 1.12 -0.20
N PHE A 130 -1.68 -0.10 -0.70
CA PHE A 130 -1.82 -0.40 -2.12
C PHE A 130 -3.25 -0.31 -2.62
N LEU A 131 -4.23 -0.63 -1.78
CA LEU A 131 -5.64 -0.48 -2.11
C LEU A 131 -6.00 0.99 -2.28
N TRP A 132 -5.68 1.83 -1.29
CA TRP A 132 -5.99 3.25 -1.35
C TRP A 132 -5.28 3.94 -2.50
N TYR A 133 -4.01 3.61 -2.71
CA TYR A 133 -3.23 4.22 -3.77
C TYR A 133 -3.72 3.80 -5.16
N SER A 134 -4.14 2.55 -5.33
CA SER A 134 -4.75 2.07 -6.58
C SER A 134 -6.10 2.74 -6.85
N VAL A 135 -6.97 2.85 -5.83
CA VAL A 135 -8.27 3.54 -5.97
C VAL A 135 -8.05 5.00 -6.32
N TRP A 136 -7.13 5.67 -5.62
CA TRP A 136 -6.82 7.07 -5.85
C TRP A 136 -6.30 7.31 -7.26
N SER A 137 -5.26 6.59 -7.68
CA SER A 137 -4.60 6.79 -8.97
C SER A 137 -5.51 6.45 -10.16
N PHE A 138 -6.21 5.31 -10.12
CA PHE A 138 -7.04 4.88 -11.24
C PHE A 138 -8.41 5.56 -11.32
N TYR A 139 -9.06 5.85 -10.19
CA TYR A 139 -10.48 6.23 -10.19
C TYR A 139 -10.76 7.63 -9.65
N ILE A 140 -10.01 8.13 -8.66
CA ILE A 140 -10.27 9.45 -8.06
C ILE A 140 -9.54 10.55 -8.81
N LYS A 141 -8.21 10.44 -8.92
CA LYS A 141 -7.41 11.36 -9.72
C LYS A 141 -7.63 11.12 -11.21
N GLY A 142 -7.77 9.85 -11.60
CA GLY A 142 -8.00 9.42 -12.99
C GLY A 142 -6.83 9.73 -13.94
N SER A 143 -5.71 10.22 -13.42
CA SER A 143 -4.51 10.45 -14.19
C SER A 143 -3.76 9.13 -14.36
N ARG A 144 -3.57 8.68 -15.60
CA ARG A 144 -2.64 7.58 -15.93
C ARG A 144 -1.18 8.05 -15.88
N ASP A 145 -0.82 8.79 -14.84
CA ASP A 145 0.54 9.24 -14.58
C ASP A 145 1.35 8.04 -14.03
N PRO A 146 2.40 7.58 -14.73
CA PRO A 146 3.25 6.47 -14.27
C PRO A 146 4.07 6.79 -13.02
N GLY A 147 4.06 8.05 -12.55
CA GLY A 147 4.57 8.42 -11.23
C GLY A 147 3.81 7.79 -10.06
N TYR A 148 2.59 7.31 -10.28
CA TYR A 148 1.87 6.49 -9.29
C TYR A 148 2.18 5.01 -9.50
N ASP A 149 2.64 4.31 -8.46
CA ASP A 149 3.05 2.89 -8.57
C ASP A 149 2.01 1.96 -9.20
N PRO A 150 0.71 2.01 -8.85
CA PRO A 150 -0.28 1.12 -9.46
C PRO A 150 -0.37 1.34 -10.97
N VAL A 151 -0.24 2.60 -11.41
CA VAL A 151 -0.24 2.95 -12.84
C VAL A 151 1.06 2.47 -13.49
N GLY A 152 2.21 2.68 -12.85
CA GLY A 152 3.49 2.14 -13.32
C GLY A 152 3.44 0.62 -13.49
N ILE A 153 3.00 -0.11 -12.46
CA ILE A 153 2.81 -1.57 -12.49
C ILE A 153 1.87 -1.97 -13.63
N SER A 154 0.75 -1.27 -13.83
CA SER A 154 -0.18 -1.53 -14.93
C SER A 154 0.48 -1.41 -16.30
N GLN A 155 1.28 -0.37 -16.52
CA GLN A 155 1.98 -0.15 -17.78
C GLN A 155 3.05 -1.22 -18.03
N GLU A 156 3.78 -1.60 -16.97
CA GLU A 156 4.86 -2.58 -17.05
C GLU A 156 4.37 -4.02 -17.24
N THR A 157 3.23 -4.37 -16.64
CA THR A 157 2.70 -5.74 -16.66
C THR A 157 1.57 -5.95 -17.68
N GLY A 158 0.98 -4.87 -18.19
CA GLY A 158 -0.23 -4.92 -19.01
C GLY A 158 -1.52 -5.26 -18.24
N LEU A 159 -1.46 -5.36 -16.90
CA LEU A 159 -2.64 -5.65 -16.07
C LEU A 159 -3.61 -4.47 -16.07
N SER A 160 -4.91 -4.77 -16.09
CA SER A 160 -5.94 -3.74 -15.99
C SER A 160 -6.03 -3.15 -14.58
N SER A 161 -6.56 -1.92 -14.48
CA SER A 161 -6.88 -1.27 -13.21
C SER A 161 -7.76 -2.14 -12.31
N GLU A 162 -8.74 -2.83 -12.89
CA GLU A 162 -9.65 -3.73 -12.17
C GLU A 162 -8.90 -4.92 -11.57
N THR A 163 -7.91 -5.46 -12.29
CA THR A 163 -7.11 -6.59 -11.82
C THR A 163 -6.24 -6.17 -10.65
N ILE A 164 -5.57 -5.02 -10.76
CA ILE A 164 -4.71 -4.48 -9.71
C ILE A 164 -5.52 -4.15 -8.45
N VAL A 165 -6.67 -3.47 -8.60
CA VAL A 165 -7.54 -3.17 -7.45
C VAL A 165 -8.09 -4.45 -6.83
N SER A 166 -8.47 -5.46 -7.63
CA SER A 166 -8.95 -6.73 -7.09
C SER A 166 -7.86 -7.45 -6.27
N ALA A 167 -6.61 -7.44 -6.74
CA ALA A 167 -5.50 -8.02 -6.00
C ALA A 167 -5.23 -7.26 -4.70
N ALA A 168 -5.23 -5.93 -4.73
CA ALA A 168 -5.09 -5.08 -3.55
C ALA A 168 -6.22 -5.33 -2.52
N LEU A 169 -7.46 -5.51 -2.99
CA LEU A 169 -8.61 -5.87 -2.14
C LEU A 169 -8.42 -7.21 -1.45
N VAL A 170 -7.98 -8.24 -2.19
CA VAL A 170 -7.71 -9.56 -1.62
C VAL A 170 -6.61 -9.48 -0.56
N GLN A 171 -5.51 -8.79 -0.85
CA GLN A 171 -4.43 -8.56 0.11
C GLN A 171 -4.93 -7.87 1.39
N THR A 172 -5.68 -6.77 1.26
CA THR A 172 -6.27 -6.06 2.40
C THR A 172 -7.23 -6.94 3.19
N ALA A 173 -8.07 -7.74 2.53
CA ALA A 173 -8.99 -8.66 3.19
C ALA A 173 -8.26 -9.77 3.98
N LEU A 174 -7.19 -10.33 3.42
CA LEU A 174 -6.36 -11.33 4.09
C LEU A 174 -5.62 -10.72 5.29
N ASN A 175 -5.09 -9.51 5.15
CA ASN A 175 -4.48 -8.78 6.25
C ASN A 175 -5.49 -8.48 7.37
N ALA A 176 -6.70 -8.04 7.02
CA ALA A 176 -7.78 -7.88 7.99
C ALA A 176 -8.13 -9.20 8.69
N PHE A 177 -8.24 -10.30 7.94
CA PHE A 177 -8.45 -11.62 8.51
C PHE A 177 -7.36 -12.00 9.52
N ARG A 178 -6.07 -11.79 9.20
CA ARG A 178 -4.95 -12.06 10.12
C ARG A 178 -5.00 -11.23 11.40
N ILE A 179 -5.47 -9.98 11.31
CA ILE A 179 -5.68 -9.12 12.50
C ILE A 179 -6.80 -9.68 13.37
N TYR A 180 -7.98 -9.91 12.80
CA TYR A 180 -9.19 -10.25 13.57
C TYR A 180 -9.23 -11.70 14.05
N SER A 181 -8.74 -12.64 13.24
CA SER A 181 -8.71 -14.06 13.61
C SER A 181 -7.57 -14.40 14.58
N GLY A 182 -6.50 -13.59 14.59
CA GLY A 182 -5.27 -13.92 15.30
C GLY A 182 -4.45 -15.05 14.66
N HIS A 183 -4.87 -15.55 13.49
CA HIS A 183 -4.22 -16.68 12.80
C HIS A 183 -3.52 -16.24 11.51
N ASP A 184 -2.31 -16.77 11.27
CA ASP A 184 -1.51 -16.52 10.06
C ASP A 184 -1.59 -17.67 9.06
N SER A 185 -2.77 -18.29 8.93
CA SER A 185 -2.99 -19.41 8.00
C SER A 185 -2.97 -18.98 6.53
N TYR A 186 -3.29 -17.72 6.23
CA TYR A 186 -3.30 -17.16 4.88
C TYR A 186 -2.50 -15.86 4.86
N ILE A 187 -1.29 -15.92 4.32
CA ILE A 187 -0.36 -14.79 4.29
C ILE A 187 -0.28 -14.27 2.85
N PRO A 188 -0.79 -13.06 2.55
CA PRO A 188 -0.57 -12.48 1.24
C PRO A 188 0.92 -12.20 1.08
N TYR A 189 1.46 -12.46 -0.11
CA TYR A 189 2.84 -12.12 -0.43
C TYR A 189 2.92 -11.51 -1.81
N ILE A 190 3.93 -10.66 -1.97
CA ILE A 190 4.28 -10.02 -3.22
C ILE A 190 5.77 -10.25 -3.42
N SER A 191 6.10 -10.86 -4.55
CA SER A 191 7.49 -11.07 -4.95
C SER A 191 7.70 -10.40 -6.30
N VAL A 192 8.83 -9.73 -6.45
CA VAL A 192 9.20 -9.11 -7.72
C VAL A 192 10.58 -9.63 -8.09
N GLU A 193 10.68 -10.23 -9.26
CA GLU A 193 11.92 -10.78 -9.82
C GLU A 193 12.01 -10.35 -11.27
N ASN A 194 12.98 -9.50 -11.59
CA ASN A 194 13.17 -8.92 -12.91
C ASN A 194 11.84 -8.35 -13.44
N GLU A 195 11.44 -8.72 -14.66
CA GLU A 195 10.18 -8.29 -15.29
C GLU A 195 8.91 -9.00 -14.78
N ARG A 196 8.99 -9.76 -13.68
CA ARG A 196 7.85 -10.50 -13.14
C ARG A 196 7.48 -10.05 -11.76
N MET A 197 6.19 -9.83 -11.56
CA MET A 197 5.58 -9.61 -10.26
C MET A 197 4.59 -10.73 -9.99
N ASN A 198 4.74 -11.41 -8.86
CA ASN A 198 3.76 -12.36 -8.37
C ASN A 198 3.06 -11.78 -7.16
N MET A 199 1.73 -11.81 -7.19
CA MET A 199 0.90 -11.64 -5.99
C MET A 199 0.25 -12.99 -5.70
N GLY A 200 0.37 -13.46 -4.47
CA GLY A 200 -0.16 -14.76 -4.09
C GLY A 200 -0.48 -14.86 -2.61
N VAL A 201 -0.89 -16.06 -2.20
CA VAL A 201 -1.21 -16.39 -0.81
C VAL A 201 -0.38 -17.60 -0.41
N ARG A 202 0.39 -17.46 0.67
CA ARG A 202 1.03 -18.60 1.35
C ARG A 202 0.04 -19.17 2.36
N VAL A 203 -0.21 -20.47 2.24
CA VAL A 203 -1.04 -21.20 3.20
C VAL A 203 -0.13 -21.92 4.19
N ARG A 204 -0.39 -21.75 5.49
CA ARG A 204 0.31 -22.46 6.57
C ARG A 204 -0.67 -23.40 7.27
N PHE A 205 -0.29 -24.67 7.39
CA PHE A 205 -1.01 -25.74 8.09
C PHE A 205 -0.36 -26.01 9.45
#